data_AF-A0A2V7U0Y0-F1
#
_entry.id   AF-A0A2V7U0Y0-F1
#
_cell.length_a   1.000
_cell.length_b   1.000
_cell.length_c   1.000
_cell.angle_alpha   90.00
_cell.angle_beta   90.00
_cell.angle_gamma   90.00
#
_symmetry.space_group_name_H-M   'P 1'
#
loop_
_entity.id
_entity.type
_entity.pdbx_description
1 polymer ?
#
loop_
_entity_poly.entity_id
_entity_poly.type
_entity_poly.pdbx_seq_one_letter_code
_entity_poly.pdbx_strand_id
1 'polypeptide(L)'
;MARVTIRSTYALDVETARALDRMARRLGVSKSEALRRAIHGAAGAVPSGAAESVAALDDLQRSLALTRSKADAWARRVRTERRSGSARREPRRS
;
A
#
# COMPACT_ATOMS: atom_id res chain seq x y z
N MET A 1 8.97 -6.07 11.73
CA MET A 1 9.57 -7.38 12.04
C MET A 1 9.73 -8.19 10.77
N ALA A 2 10.91 -8.80 10.57
CA ALA A 2 11.10 -9.77 9.48
C ALA A 2 10.19 -10.97 9.74
N ARG A 3 9.26 -11.26 8.82
CA ARG A 3 8.39 -12.43 8.90
C ARG A 3 9.16 -13.63 8.38
N VAL A 4 9.13 -14.74 9.12
CA VAL A 4 9.61 -16.03 8.60
C VAL A 4 8.72 -16.42 7.42
N THR A 5 9.33 -16.75 6.28
CA THR A 5 8.61 -17.16 5.07
C THR A 5 9.03 -18.55 4.64
N ILE A 6 8.06 -19.42 4.42
CA ILE A 6 8.26 -20.72 3.78
C ILE A 6 7.89 -20.58 2.31
N ARG A 7 8.76 -21.03 1.41
CA ARG A 7 8.44 -21.10 -0.03
C ARG A 7 7.69 -22.39 -0.30
N SER A 8 6.53 -22.27 -0.93
CA SER A 8 5.70 -23.41 -1.31
C SER A 8 5.30 -23.28 -2.78
N THR A 9 5.21 -24.43 -3.46
CA THR A 9 4.77 -24.53 -4.86
C THR A 9 3.43 -25.26 -4.88
N TYR A 10 2.43 -24.68 -5.55
CA TYR A 10 1.09 -25.26 -5.68
C TYR A 10 0.65 -25.19 -7.14
N ALA A 11 -0.15 -26.17 -7.56
CA ALA A 11 -0.89 -26.09 -8.81
C ALA A 11 -2.25 -25.44 -8.53
N LEU A 12 -2.65 -24.50 -9.38
CA LEU A 12 -3.97 -23.87 -9.37
C LEU A 12 -4.64 -24.17 -10.71
N ASP A 13 -5.95 -24.36 -10.70
CA ASP A 13 -6.71 -24.35 -11.94
C ASP A 13 -6.64 -22.97 -12.62
N VAL A 14 -6.96 -22.95 -13.91
CA VAL A 14 -6.84 -21.74 -14.74
C VAL A 14 -7.73 -20.60 -14.21
N GLU A 15 -8.90 -20.91 -13.68
CA GLU A 15 -9.84 -19.89 -13.20
C GLU A 15 -9.34 -19.25 -11.91
N THR A 16 -8.85 -20.06 -10.98
CA THR A 16 -8.24 -19.59 -9.72
C THR A 16 -6.99 -18.75 -9.98
N ALA A 17 -6.12 -19.18 -10.90
CA ALA A 17 -4.94 -18.40 -11.28
C ALA A 17 -5.33 -17.03 -11.87
N ARG A 18 -6.35 -16.98 -12.73
CA ARG A 18 -6.87 -15.72 -13.29
C ARG A 18 -7.53 -14.84 -12.25
N ALA A 19 -8.26 -15.42 -11.30
CA ALA A 19 -8.88 -14.68 -10.20
C ALA A 19 -7.82 -14.03 -9.30
N LEU A 20 -6.76 -14.77 -8.98
CA LEU A 20 -5.61 -14.25 -8.23
C LEU A 20 -4.94 -13.08 -8.95
N ASP A 21 -4.76 -13.17 -10.27
CA ASP A 21 -4.18 -12.09 -11.08
C ASP A 21 -5.03 -10.82 -11.07
N ARG A 22 -6.35 -10.96 -11.22
CA ARG A 22 -7.27 -9.83 -11.13
C ARG A 22 -7.21 -9.19 -9.73
N MET A 23 -7.14 -10.00 -8.69
CA MET A 23 -7.04 -9.52 -7.31
C MET A 23 -5.74 -8.74 -7.08
N ALA A 24 -4.61 -9.29 -7.52
CA ALA A 24 -3.30 -8.65 -7.42
C ALA A 24 -3.28 -7.29 -8.14
N ARG A 25 -3.82 -7.23 -9.35
CA ARG A 25 -3.95 -5.97 -10.11
C ARG A 25 -4.84 -4.95 -9.41
N ARG A 26 -6.02 -5.35 -8.94
CA ARG A 26 -6.96 -4.46 -8.25
C ARG A 26 -6.36 -3.86 -6.97
N LEU A 27 -5.55 -4.63 -6.26
CA LEU A 27 -4.88 -4.21 -5.02
C LEU A 27 -3.54 -3.52 -5.25
N GLY A 28 -2.98 -3.57 -6.46
CA GLY A 28 -1.65 -3.02 -6.76
C GLY A 28 -0.51 -3.75 -6.05
N VAL A 29 -0.64 -5.06 -5.81
CA VAL A 29 0.34 -5.89 -5.08
C VAL A 29 0.78 -7.11 -5.90
N SER A 30 1.80 -7.84 -5.42
CA SER A 30 2.24 -9.09 -6.05
C SER A 30 1.22 -10.22 -5.88
N LYS A 31 1.25 -11.23 -6.76
CA LYS A 31 0.38 -12.42 -6.66
C LYS A 31 0.51 -13.13 -5.30
N SER A 32 1.73 -13.27 -4.79
CA SER A 32 1.98 -13.89 -3.48
C SER A 32 1.37 -13.08 -2.33
N GLU A 33 1.37 -11.75 -2.41
CA GLU A 33 0.73 -10.89 -1.40
C GLU A 33 -0.80 -10.93 -1.52
N ALA A 34 -1.34 -10.93 -2.73
CA ALA A 34 -2.78 -11.11 -2.95
C ALA A 34 -3.25 -12.47 -2.38
N LEU A 35 -2.51 -13.55 -2.63
CA LEU A 35 -2.79 -14.87 -2.09
C LEU A 35 -2.72 -14.88 -0.56
N ARG A 36 -1.68 -14.28 0.02
CA ARG A 36 -1.55 -14.13 1.48
C ARG A 36 -2.75 -13.41 2.08
N ARG A 37 -3.18 -12.29 1.48
CA ARG A 37 -4.36 -11.53 1.93
C ARG A 37 -5.65 -12.33 1.78
N ALA A 38 -5.81 -13.08 0.69
CA ALA A 38 -6.97 -13.94 0.49
C ALA A 38 -7.06 -15.03 1.56
N ILE A 39 -5.94 -15.70 1.87
CA ILE A 39 -5.86 -16.71 2.94
C ILE A 39 -6.19 -16.09 4.30
N HIS A 40 -5.58 -14.96 4.65
CA HIS A 40 -5.88 -14.29 5.92
C HIS A 40 -7.33 -13.81 6.01
N GLY A 41 -7.88 -13.27 4.93
CA GLY A 41 -9.29 -12.86 4.86
C GLY A 41 -10.25 -14.04 5.05
N ALA A 42 -9.99 -15.17 4.39
CA ALA A 42 -10.79 -16.39 4.53
C ALA A 42 -10.67 -17.01 5.93
N ALA A 43 -9.49 -16.94 6.55
CA ALA A 43 -9.26 -17.41 7.91
C ALA A 43 -9.87 -16.48 8.99
N GLY A 44 -10.49 -15.35 8.62
CA GLY A 44 -10.90 -14.31 9.57
C GLY A 44 -9.73 -13.68 10.32
N ALA A 45 -8.50 -13.99 9.92
CA ALA A 45 -7.29 -13.48 10.52
C ALA A 45 -7.06 -12.07 9.98
N VAL A 46 -7.58 -11.07 10.69
CA VAL A 46 -7.05 -9.70 10.54
C VAL A 46 -5.56 -9.82 10.79
N PRO A 47 -4.66 -9.41 9.87
CA PRO A 47 -3.23 -9.44 10.13
C PRO A 47 -3.02 -8.75 11.48
N SER A 48 -2.36 -9.39 12.45
CA SER A 48 -2.40 -9.01 13.87
C SER A 48 -1.83 -7.63 14.20
N GLY A 49 -1.54 -6.80 13.20
CA GLY A 49 -1.18 -5.40 13.36
C GLY A 49 -1.85 -4.47 12.33
N ALA A 50 -2.78 -4.91 11.48
CA ALA A 50 -3.44 -4.01 10.51
C ALA A 50 -4.39 -3.03 11.20
N ALA A 51 -5.23 -3.53 12.10
CA ALA A 51 -6.09 -2.71 12.94
C ALA A 51 -5.25 -1.80 13.86
N GLU A 52 -4.17 -2.35 14.45
CA GLU A 52 -3.23 -1.61 15.29
C GLU A 52 -2.45 -0.54 14.52
N SER A 53 -2.05 -0.82 13.27
CA SER A 53 -1.34 0.15 12.41
C SER A 53 -2.24 1.32 12.01
N VAL A 54 -3.51 1.04 11.72
CA VAL A 54 -4.49 2.09 11.43
C VAL A 54 -4.77 2.91 12.69
N ALA A 55 -4.94 2.26 13.85
CA ALA A 55 -5.10 2.93 15.13
C ALA A 55 -3.90 3.81 15.49
N ALA A 56 -2.67 3.31 15.32
CA ALA A 56 -1.44 4.06 15.56
C ALA A 56 -1.28 5.25 14.59
N LEU A 57 -1.72 5.09 13.33
CA LEU A 57 -1.77 6.20 12.38
C LEU A 57 -2.78 7.26 12.81
N ASP A 58 -3.97 6.85 13.27
CA ASP A 58 -5.00 7.77 13.77
C ASP A 58 -4.53 8.49 15.04
N ASP A 59 -3.86 7.79 15.95
CA ASP A 59 -3.26 8.37 17.16
C ASP A 59 -2.17 9.41 16.81
N LEU A 60 -1.32 9.12 15.82
CA LEU A 60 -0.32 10.06 15.32
C LEU A 60 -0.98 11.29 14.66
N GLN A 61 -2.03 11.10 13.86
CA GLN A 61 -2.75 12.21 13.25
C GLN A 61 -3.42 13.10 14.31
N ARG A 62 -3.97 12.49 15.37
CA ARG A 62 -4.54 13.19 16.52
C ARG A 62 -3.48 13.96 17.30
N SER A 63 -2.33 13.36 17.60
CA SER A 63 -1.25 14.02 18.36
C SER A 63 -0.65 15.22 17.62
N LEU A 64 -0.62 15.17 16.29
CA LEU A 64 -0.18 16.29 15.43
C LEU A 64 -1.28 17.34 15.20
N ALA A 65 -2.48 17.15 15.75
CA ALA A 65 -3.66 17.97 15.51
C ALA A 65 -3.84 18.26 14.00
N LEU A 66 -3.74 17.20 13.20
CA LEU A 66 -3.67 17.25 11.75
C LEU A 66 -5.09 17.49 11.22
N THR A 67 -5.53 18.74 11.29
CA THR A 67 -6.81 19.16 10.72
C THR A 67 -6.79 18.98 9.21
N ARG A 68 -7.97 18.80 8.61
CA ARG A 68 -8.12 18.67 7.14
C ARG A 68 -7.44 19.82 6.40
N SER A 69 -7.53 21.04 6.93
CA SER A 69 -6.85 22.22 6.39
C SER A 69 -5.32 22.10 6.39
N LYS A 70 -4.72 21.58 7.48
CA LYS A 70 -3.26 21.35 7.55
C LYS A 70 -2.82 20.24 6.59
N ALA A 71 -3.61 19.17 6.47
CA ALA A 71 -3.34 18.10 5.50
C ALA A 71 -3.37 18.62 4.06
N ASP A 72 -4.37 19.43 3.72
CA ASP A 72 -4.51 20.04 2.40
C ASP A 72 -3.38 21.02 2.09
N ALA A 73 -2.98 21.84 3.07
CA ALA A 73 -1.84 22.75 2.94
C ALA A 73 -0.52 21.99 2.70
N TRP A 74 -0.28 20.92 3.46
CA TRP A 74 0.88 20.04 3.25
C TRP A 74 0.85 19.37 1.88
N ALA A 75 -0.29 18.81 1.46
CA ALA A 75 -0.43 18.19 0.15
C ALA A 75 -0.21 19.18 -1.00
N ARG A 76 -0.67 20.44 -0.87
CA ARG A 76 -0.38 21.51 -1.84
C ARG A 76 1.12 21.82 -1.89
N ARG A 77 1.78 21.93 -0.74
CA ARG A 77 3.22 22.18 -0.64
C ARG A 77 4.05 21.08 -1.31
N VAL A 78 3.78 19.81 -0.99
CA VAL A 78 4.48 18.66 -1.60
C VAL A 78 4.27 18.61 -3.12
N ARG A 79 3.07 18.91 -3.63
CA ARG A 79 2.83 18.97 -5.08
C ARG A 79 3.61 20.09 -5.75
N THR A 80 3.73 21.24 -5.11
CA THR A 80 4.56 22.35 -5.61
C THR A 80 6.03 21.98 -5.60
N GLU A 81 6.55 21.39 -4.51
CA GLU A 81 7.93 20.90 -4.43
C GLU A 81 8.24 19.86 -5.51
N ARG A 82 7.33 18.91 -5.78
CA ARG A 82 7.47 17.93 -6.87
C ARG A 82 7.49 18.58 -8.25
N ARG A 83 6.64 19.58 -8.51
CA ARG A 83 6.63 20.33 -9.78
C ARG A 83 7.92 21.12 -9.97
N SER A 84 8.42 21.78 -8.91
CA SER A 84 9.68 22.51 -8.95
C SER A 84 10.89 21.57 -9.12
N GLY A 85 10.87 20.38 -8.51
CA GLY A 85 11.89 19.35 -8.69
C GLY A 85 11.87 18.72 -10.08
N SER A 86 10.67 18.54 -10.67
CA SER A 86 10.49 18.06 -12.05
C SER A 86 10.98 19.09 -13.07
N ALA A 87 10.60 20.37 -12.90
CA ALA A 87 11.06 21.46 -13.75
C ALA A 87 12.58 21.65 -13.68
N ARG A 88 13.20 21.43 -12.52
CA ARG A 88 14.67 21.51 -12.35
C ARG A 88 15.41 20.32 -12.96
N ARG A 89 14.73 19.21 -13.29
CA ARG A 89 15.30 18.06 -14.01
C ARG A 89 15.29 18.22 -15.53
N GLU A 90 14.72 19.30 -16.05
CA GLU A 90 14.69 19.60 -17.48
C GLU A 90 15.60 20.80 -17.83
N PRO A 91 16.92 20.60 -17.84
CA PRO A 91 17.76 21.34 -18.78
C PRO A 91 18.61 20.35 -19.59
N ARG A 92 18.12 20.00 -20.80
CA ARG A 92 18.82 19.38 -21.94
C ARG A 92 17.74 18.97 -22.96
N ARG A 93 17.71 19.39 -24.23
CA ARG A 93 18.67 19.99 -25.16
C ARG A 93 17.89 20.67 -26.29
N SER A 94 18.41 21.76 -26.82
CA SER A 94 18.47 22.03 -28.28
C SER A 94 19.70 22.90 -28.52
#